data_AF-A0A4U0H726-F1
#
_entry.id   AF-A0A4U0H726-F1
#
_cell.length_a   1.000
_cell.length_b   1.000
_cell.length_c   1.000
_cell.angle_alpha   90.00
_cell.angle_beta   90.00
_cell.angle_gamma   90.00
#
_symmetry.space_group_name_H-M   'P 1'
#
loop_
_entity.id
_entity.type
_entity.pdbx_description
1 polymer ?
#
loop_
_entity_poly.entity_id
_entity_poly.type
_entity_poly.pdbx_seq_one_letter_code
_entity_poly.pdbx_strand_id
1 'polypeptide(L)'
;MRLPIKISSIDLYIINTVRAIRKELKLTQRDVSKVLNPLTDNNILGPIESRYNKETYNDEQLNKVAHLFTKKGNKEYTLKDFYPNKSLTEEFVEKIII
;
A
#
# COMPACT_ATOMS: atom_id res chain seq x y z
N MET A 1 -6.31 -16.87 -19.04
CA MET A 1 -6.19 -15.64 -18.21
C MET A 1 -5.63 -16.03 -16.85
N ARG A 2 -4.72 -15.25 -16.27
CA ARG A 2 -4.20 -15.52 -14.92
C ARG A 2 -5.25 -15.07 -13.90
N LEU A 3 -5.55 -15.91 -12.90
CA LEU A 3 -6.48 -15.54 -11.84
C LEU A 3 -5.79 -14.61 -10.81
N PRO A 4 -6.54 -13.69 -10.16
CA PRO A 4 -6.04 -12.96 -9.02
C PRO A 4 -5.58 -13.89 -7.91
N ILE A 5 -4.54 -13.49 -7.19
CA ILE A 5 -4.12 -14.22 -5.99
C ILE A 5 -5.06 -13.89 -4.82
N LYS A 6 -5.04 -14.74 -3.79
CA LYS A 6 -5.73 -14.46 -2.53
C LYS A 6 -4.76 -13.92 -1.48
N ILE A 7 -5.15 -12.88 -0.76
CA ILE A 7 -4.41 -12.26 0.36
C ILE A 7 -5.36 -11.99 1.53
N SER A 8 -4.83 -11.65 2.70
CA SER A 8 -5.66 -11.22 3.83
C SER A 8 -6.52 -10.01 3.45
N SER A 9 -7.76 -9.99 3.90
CA SER A 9 -8.69 -8.86 3.77
C SER A 9 -8.10 -7.57 4.35
N ILE A 10 -7.29 -7.69 5.40
CA ILE A 10 -6.56 -6.57 6.01
C ILE A 10 -5.46 -6.07 5.07
N ASP A 11 -4.67 -6.96 4.48
CA ASP A 11 -3.63 -6.58 3.50
C ASP A 11 -4.25 -5.88 2.29
N LEU A 12 -5.38 -6.39 1.78
CA LEU A 12 -6.08 -5.77 0.66
C LEU A 12 -6.59 -4.37 1.04
N TYR A 13 -7.14 -4.21 2.24
CA TYR A 13 -7.58 -2.92 2.75
C TYR A 13 -6.41 -1.93 2.81
N ILE A 14 -5.26 -2.35 3.36
CA ILE A 14 -4.05 -1.52 3.45
C ILE A 14 -3.60 -1.09 2.06
N ILE A 15 -3.50 -2.02 1.10
CA ILE A 15 -3.08 -1.72 -0.28
C ILE A 15 -4.00 -0.69 -0.93
N ASN A 16 -5.32 -0.89 -0.81
CA ASN A 16 -6.30 0.04 -1.38
C ASN A 16 -6.24 1.41 -0.70
N THR A 17 -6.07 1.45 0.62
CA THR A 17 -5.97 2.70 1.39
C THR A 17 -4.72 3.49 1.02
N VAL A 18 -3.56 2.83 0.98
CA VAL A 18 -2.29 3.46 0.56
C VAL A 18 -2.39 3.98 -0.88
N ARG A 19 -2.97 3.18 -1.79
CA ARG A 19 -3.16 3.59 -3.19
C ARG A 19 -4.08 4.81 -3.31
N ALA A 20 -5.19 4.83 -2.58
CA ALA A 20 -6.13 5.95 -2.60
C ALA A 20 -5.46 7.26 -2.17
N ILE A 21 -4.78 7.24 -1.01
CA ILE A 21 -4.06 8.41 -0.50
C ILE A 21 -2.94 8.83 -1.46
N ARG A 22 -2.18 7.87 -2.01
CA ARG A 22 -1.13 8.15 -3.00
C ARG A 22 -1.69 8.88 -4.22
N LYS A 23 -2.86 8.47 -4.72
CA LYS A 23 -3.54 9.10 -5.86
C LYS A 23 -4.05 10.50 -5.51
N GLU A 24 -4.61 10.69 -4.32
CA GLU A 24 -5.05 12.01 -3.81
C GLU A 24 -3.88 12.99 -3.73
N LEU A 25 -2.73 12.56 -3.21
CA LEU A 25 -1.49 13.34 -3.14
C LEU A 25 -0.75 13.47 -4.47
N LYS A 26 -1.31 12.94 -5.58
CA LYS A 26 -0.73 12.96 -6.93
C LYS A 26 0.69 12.35 -6.99
N LEU A 27 0.97 11.36 -6.15
CA LEU A 27 2.26 10.67 -6.11
C LEU A 27 2.27 9.50 -7.10
N THR A 28 3.38 9.37 -7.83
CA THR A 28 3.60 8.25 -8.74
C THR A 28 3.99 6.98 -7.98
N GLN A 29 3.91 5.83 -8.65
CA GLN A 29 4.42 4.60 -8.06
C GLN A 29 5.94 4.65 -7.82
N ARG A 30 6.66 5.43 -8.64
CA ARG A 30 8.11 5.62 -8.52
C ARG A 30 8.47 6.44 -7.28
N ASP A 31 7.69 7.47 -6.96
CA ASP A 31 7.94 8.31 -5.78
C ASP A 31 7.87 7.49 -4.50
N VAL A 32 6.87 6.61 -4.39
CA VAL A 32 6.75 5.71 -3.24
C VAL A 32 7.83 4.63 -3.26
N SER A 33 8.12 4.02 -4.42
CA SER A 33 9.15 2.98 -4.52
C SER A 33 10.53 3.48 -4.07
N LYS A 34 10.90 4.72 -4.42
CA LYS A 34 12.16 5.36 -3.98
C LYS A 34 12.28 5.46 -2.46
N VAL A 35 11.17 5.68 -1.77
CA VAL A 35 11.16 5.79 -0.30
C VAL A 35 11.19 4.41 0.35
N LEU A 36 10.55 3.41 -0.26
CA LEU A 36 10.55 2.03 0.24
C LEU A 36 11.92 1.36 0.09
N ASN A 37 12.62 1.59 -1.01
CA ASN A 37 13.97 1.09 -1.24
C ASN A 37 14.83 2.11 -1.99
N PRO A 38 15.56 2.99 -1.28
CA PRO A 38 16.38 4.03 -1.91
C PRO A 38 17.62 3.50 -2.63
N LEU A 39 18.02 2.24 -2.38
CA LEU A 39 19.24 1.66 -2.93
C LEU A 39 19.06 1.06 -4.33
N THR A 40 17.82 0.92 -4.80
CA THR A 40 17.52 0.35 -6.12
C THR A 40 16.40 1.13 -6.79
N ASP A 41 16.52 1.47 -8.08
CA ASP A 41 15.41 2.08 -8.85
C ASP A 41 14.33 1.03 -9.24
N ASN A 42 14.25 -0.07 -8.49
CA ASN A 42 13.31 -1.16 -8.72
C ASN A 42 11.89 -0.74 -8.30
N ASN A 43 10.93 -0.99 -9.18
CA ASN A 43 9.52 -0.73 -8.93
C ASN A 43 8.94 -1.77 -7.95
N ILE A 44 9.14 -1.59 -6.65
CA ILE A 44 8.59 -2.46 -5.59
C ILE A 44 7.09 -2.25 -5.43
N LEU A 45 6.60 -1.04 -5.69
CA LEU A 45 5.18 -0.74 -5.56
C LEU A 45 4.35 -1.44 -6.64
N GLY A 46 4.90 -1.69 -7.83
CA GLY A 46 4.23 -2.42 -8.90
C GLY A 46 3.75 -3.81 -8.48
N PRO A 47 4.61 -4.68 -7.92
CA PRO A 47 4.20 -5.97 -7.35
C PRO A 47 3.19 -5.86 -6.22
N ILE A 48 3.37 -4.91 -5.28
CA ILE A 48 2.42 -4.71 -4.18
C ILE A 48 1.05 -4.31 -4.71
N GLU A 49 0.98 -3.41 -5.69
CA GLU A 49 -0.28 -2.98 -6.33
C GLU A 49 -0.71 -3.89 -7.51
N SER A 50 -0.13 -5.08 -7.65
CA SER A 50 -0.53 -6.05 -8.66
C SER A 50 -1.48 -7.08 -8.06
N ARG A 51 -2.61 -7.34 -8.74
CA ARG A 51 -3.54 -8.43 -8.39
C ARG A 51 -2.95 -9.84 -8.53
N TYR A 52 -1.78 -9.96 -9.18
CA TYR A 52 -1.17 -11.24 -9.54
C TYR A 52 0.04 -11.62 -8.69
N ASN A 53 0.54 -10.69 -7.86
CA ASN A 53 1.73 -10.89 -7.05
C ASN A 53 1.41 -10.76 -5.56
N LYS A 54 2.10 -11.56 -4.75
CA LYS A 54 1.79 -11.80 -3.31
C LYS A 54 2.33 -10.76 -2.36
N GLU A 55 3.12 -9.82 -2.86
CA GLU A 55 3.72 -8.77 -2.07
C GLU A 55 2.64 -7.88 -1.46
N THR A 56 2.82 -7.62 -0.17
CA THR A 56 2.01 -6.72 0.64
C THR A 56 2.95 -5.74 1.35
N TYR A 57 2.40 -4.80 2.10
CA TYR A 57 3.21 -3.90 2.93
C TYR A 57 3.54 -4.57 4.26
N ASN A 58 4.74 -4.31 4.77
CA ASN A 58 5.05 -4.50 6.18
C ASN A 58 5.03 -3.15 6.94
N ASP A 59 5.03 -3.20 8.26
CA ASP A 59 4.95 -2.01 9.13
C ASP A 59 6.09 -1.01 8.91
N GLU A 60 7.31 -1.48 8.60
CA GLU A 60 8.44 -0.61 8.30
C GLU A 60 8.20 0.18 7.01
N GLN A 61 7.70 -0.49 5.97
CA GLN A 61 7.31 0.12 4.71
C GLN A 61 6.15 1.09 4.90
N LEU A 62 5.14 0.73 5.70
CA LEU A 62 4.01 1.62 6.03
C LEU A 62 4.48 2.87 6.77
N ASN A 63 5.40 2.76 7.73
CA ASN A 63 5.98 3.92 8.40
C ASN A 63 6.68 4.87 7.40
N LYS A 64 7.46 4.32 6.47
CA LYS A 64 8.13 5.11 5.43
C LYS A 64 7.11 5.80 4.51
N VAL A 65 6.03 5.11 4.14
CA VAL A 65 4.93 5.68 3.35
C VAL A 65 4.20 6.79 4.12
N ALA A 66 3.89 6.58 5.40
CA ALA A 66 3.30 7.58 6.28
C ALA A 66 4.16 8.85 6.32
N HIS A 67 5.48 8.71 6.53
CA HIS A 67 6.39 9.86 6.50
C HIS A 67 6.39 10.61 5.16
N LEU A 68 6.36 9.87 4.04
CA LEU A 68 6.27 10.50 2.71
C LEU A 68 4.94 11.25 2.55
N PHE A 69 3.83 10.64 2.96
CA PHE A 69 2.50 11.24 2.85
C PHE A 69 2.36 12.48 3.75
N THR A 70 2.89 12.44 4.97
CA THR A 70 2.96 13.60 5.87
C THR A 70 3.75 14.76 5.24
N LYS A 71 4.87 14.48 4.57
CA LYS A 71 5.67 15.50 3.89
C LYS A 71 4.98 16.11 2.65
N LYS A 72 4.00 15.41 2.07
CA LYS A 72 3.35 15.80 0.81
C LYS A 72 1.91 16.27 0.98
N GLY A 73 1.26 15.86 2.07
CA GLY A 73 -0.09 16.26 2.44
C GLY A 73 -0.11 17.41 3.43
N ASN A 74 -1.32 17.79 3.82
CA ASN A 74 -1.57 18.86 4.79
C ASN A 74 -1.92 18.34 6.19
N LYS A 75 -1.70 17.05 6.44
CA LYS A 75 -1.94 16.40 7.73
C LYS A 75 -0.84 15.39 8.04
N GLU A 76 -0.74 15.03 9.32
CA GLU A 76 0.09 13.92 9.76
C GLU A 76 -0.59 12.59 9.42
N TYR A 77 0.16 11.72 8.75
CA TYR A 77 -0.19 10.32 8.51
C TYR A 77 0.67 9.43 9.42
N THR A 78 0.05 8.39 9.95
CA THR A 78 0.64 7.37 10.81
C THR A 78 0.27 5.98 10.29
N LEU A 79 0.82 4.92 10.90
CA LEU A 79 0.39 3.55 10.57
C LEU A 79 -1.13 3.39 10.65
N LYS A 80 -1.76 3.97 11.67
CA LYS A 80 -3.19 3.82 11.94
C LYS A 80 -4.06 4.30 10.78
N ASP A 81 -3.60 5.29 10.01
CA ASP A 81 -4.32 5.78 8.83
C ASP A 81 -4.46 4.73 7.72
N PHE A 82 -3.67 3.65 7.74
CA PHE A 82 -3.71 2.59 6.73
C PHE A 82 -4.51 1.36 7.15
N TYR A 83 -4.78 1.20 8.45
CA TYR A 83 -5.52 0.04 8.96
C TYR A 83 -7.03 0.33 9.08
N PRO A 84 -7.87 -0.71 9.09
CA PRO A 84 -9.30 -0.55 9.34
C PRO A 84 -9.57 0.07 10.73
N ASN A 85 -10.42 1.09 10.79
CA ASN A 85 -10.85 1.72 12.05
C ASN A 85 -11.74 0.80 12.91
N LYS A 86 -12.40 -0.17 12.28
CA LYS A 86 -13.23 -1.18 12.93
C LYS A 86 -12.59 -2.53 12.70
N SER A 87 -12.77 -3.45 13.66
CA SER A 87 -12.35 -4.84 13.48
C SER A 87 -12.91 -5.38 12.18
N LEU A 88 -12.01 -5.67 11.25
CA LEU A 88 -12.31 -6.36 10.02
C LEU A 88 -12.15 -7.85 10.30
N THR A 89 -13.09 -8.68 9.86
CA THR A 89 -12.90 -10.13 9.88
C THR A 89 -11.76 -10.47 8.93
N GLU A 90 -10.72 -11.11 9.47
CA GLU A 90 -9.59 -11.56 8.67
C GLU A 90 -9.98 -12.81 7.88
N GLU A 91 -9.90 -12.69 6.55
CA GLU A 91 -10.18 -13.78 5.61
C GLU A 91 -9.33 -13.63 4.35
N PHE A 92 -9.13 -14.73 3.63
CA PHE A 92 -8.40 -14.72 2.37
C PHE A 92 -9.32 -14.35 1.21
N VAL A 93 -9.16 -13.13 0.69
CA VAL A 93 -9.95 -12.55 -0.40
C VAL A 93 -9.12 -12.40 -1.67
N GLU A 94 -9.79 -12.34 -2.82
CA GLU A 94 -9.10 -12.01 -4.07
C GLU A 94 -8.50 -10.60 -4.02
N LYS A 95 -7.24 -10.47 -4.45
CA LYS A 95 -6.52 -9.19 -4.47
C LYS A 95 -7.06 -8.29 -5.58
N ILE A 96 -8.24 -7.72 -5.38
CA ILE A 96 -8.88 -6.79 -6.30
C ILE A 96 -8.58 -5.37 -5.83
N ILE A 97 -7.61 -4.74 -6.50
CA ILE A 97 -7.19 -3.39 -6.17
C ILE A 97 -8.12 -2.40 -6.87
N ILE A 98 -8.70 -1.50 -6.08
CA ILE A 98 -9.70 -0.52 -6.50
C ILE A 98 -9.02 0.84 -6.75
#